data_AF-A0A1C4L765-F1
#
_entry.id   AF-A0A1C4L765-F1
#
_cell.length_a   1.000
_cell.length_b   1.000
_cell.length_c   1.000
_cell.angle_alpha   90.00
_cell.angle_beta   90.00
_cell.angle_gamma   90.00
#
_symmetry.space_group_name_H-M   'P 1'
#
loop_
_entity.id
_entity.type
_entity.pdbx_description
1 polymer ?
#
loop_
_entity_poly.entity_id
_entity_poly.type
_entity_poly.pdbx_seq_one_letter_code
_entity_poly.pdbx_strand_id
1 'polypeptide(L)'
;MSGIDLDDFSDLIERPDGKVRRAAEERRARLTVPQGALGRLDALGEWLSAARSAVPAAPVRQPRVVLFAGDHGVAAAGVSRRPAGGAAALVRAVLDGTAPVAVLARAQDVPVRVVDVALDCDPAGMPAEVTRHRVRRSSGRIDREDALTVEEAEAAVRAGMAVADEEADAGTDLVVLGDVSVGGTTAAGTLVAALCGVDASVVTGRGGEPIDDLTWMRKCAAIRDALRRARPVLGDQLALLAAVGGADLAATTGFLLQCAVRRTPVILDGVVSAACALVAQRAAFRAPDWWLAGHASGEPAQAKALDRMALEPLLDQGVRVGEGVGALLSLPLVRAAASLTGELPERAEGTGAADAEE
;
A
#
# COMPACT_ATOMS: atom_id res chain seq x y z
N MET A 1 6.78 28.08 -9.07
CA MET A 1 5.83 26.96 -8.98
C MET A 1 5.26 27.01 -7.57
N SER A 2 3.94 26.99 -7.41
CA SER A 2 3.35 26.86 -6.07
C SER A 2 3.76 25.50 -5.49
N GLY A 3 4.11 25.48 -4.20
CA GLY A 3 4.40 24.23 -3.49
C GLY A 3 3.18 23.30 -3.54
N ILE A 4 3.40 21.98 -3.47
CA ILE A 4 2.29 21.03 -3.30
C ILE A 4 1.76 21.14 -1.86
N ASP A 5 0.46 21.34 -1.71
CA ASP A 5 -0.23 21.12 -0.44
C ASP A 5 -0.94 19.76 -0.52
N LEU A 6 -0.65 18.87 0.43
CA LEU A 6 -1.29 17.56 0.45
C LEU A 6 -2.77 17.65 0.85
N ASP A 7 -3.17 18.69 1.57
CA ASP A 7 -4.55 18.87 2.00
C ASP A 7 -5.49 19.20 0.82
N ASP A 8 -4.95 19.72 -0.29
CA ASP A 8 -5.70 19.93 -1.54
C ASP A 8 -6.35 18.64 -2.07
N PHE A 9 -5.76 17.46 -1.77
CA PHE A 9 -6.34 16.18 -2.16
C PHE A 9 -7.68 15.87 -1.49
N SER A 10 -8.00 16.50 -0.35
CA SER A 10 -9.30 16.34 0.31
C SER A 10 -10.46 16.78 -0.60
N ASP A 11 -10.22 17.79 -1.45
CA ASP A 11 -11.21 18.30 -2.40
C ASP A 11 -11.18 17.54 -3.74
N LEU A 12 -10.02 17.00 -4.13
CA LEU A 12 -9.86 16.25 -5.38
C LEU A 12 -10.37 14.80 -5.30
N ILE A 13 -10.33 14.19 -4.12
CA ILE A 13 -10.69 12.78 -3.94
C ILE A 13 -12.17 12.64 -3.61
N GLU A 14 -12.89 11.97 -4.50
CA GLU A 14 -14.25 11.51 -4.28
C GLU A 14 -14.27 10.08 -3.74
N ARG A 15 -15.34 9.71 -3.02
CA ARG A 15 -15.56 8.30 -2.65
C ARG A 15 -16.03 7.52 -3.89
N PRO A 16 -15.79 6.20 -3.97
CA PRO A 16 -16.48 5.33 -4.91
C PRO A 16 -18.01 5.53 -4.85
N ASP A 17 -18.69 5.43 -6.01
CA ASP A 17 -20.09 5.83 -6.12
C ASP A 17 -21.02 4.97 -5.24
N GLY A 18 -21.64 5.61 -4.25
CA GLY A 18 -22.57 4.95 -3.33
C GLY A 18 -23.84 4.43 -4.00
N LYS A 19 -24.26 4.98 -5.15
CA LYS A 19 -25.38 4.44 -5.94
C LYS A 19 -24.98 3.15 -6.63
N VAL A 20 -23.75 3.09 -7.17
CA VAL A 20 -23.21 1.86 -7.77
C VAL A 20 -23.06 0.77 -6.72
N ARG A 21 -22.55 1.12 -5.52
CA ARG A 21 -22.47 0.16 -4.41
C ARG A 21 -23.85 -0.41 -4.04
N ARG A 22 -24.86 0.45 -3.89
CA ARG A 22 -26.24 0.01 -3.60
C ARG A 22 -26.81 -0.87 -4.71
N ALA A 23 -26.59 -0.52 -5.98
CA ALA A 23 -27.01 -1.34 -7.10
C ALA A 23 -26.31 -2.72 -7.10
N ALA A 24 -25.04 -2.79 -6.68
CA ALA A 24 -24.31 -4.04 -6.50
C ALA A 24 -24.89 -4.88 -5.36
N GLU A 25 -25.21 -4.28 -4.21
CA GLU A 25 -25.90 -4.93 -3.08
C GLU A 25 -27.26 -5.51 -3.51
N GLU A 26 -28.08 -4.70 -4.21
CA GLU A 26 -29.40 -5.11 -4.72
C GLU A 26 -29.29 -6.26 -5.73
N ARG A 27 -28.30 -6.21 -6.65
CA ARG A 27 -28.01 -7.32 -7.55
C ARG A 27 -27.58 -8.55 -6.77
N ARG A 28 -26.70 -8.39 -5.78
CA ARG A 28 -26.16 -9.50 -5.00
C ARG A 28 -27.27 -10.27 -4.28
N ALA A 29 -28.27 -9.58 -3.75
CA ALA A 29 -29.43 -10.19 -3.09
C ALA A 29 -30.26 -11.11 -4.00
N ARG A 30 -30.24 -10.88 -5.32
CA ARG A 30 -30.97 -11.67 -6.32
C ARG A 30 -30.21 -12.90 -6.83
N LEU A 31 -28.90 -13.03 -6.55
CA LEU A 31 -28.12 -14.18 -7.02
C LEU A 31 -28.55 -15.50 -6.35
N THR A 32 -28.38 -16.61 -7.07
CA THR A 32 -28.76 -17.97 -6.62
C THR A 32 -28.15 -18.34 -5.28
N VAL A 33 -26.88 -17.99 -5.06
CA VAL A 33 -26.21 -18.17 -3.77
C VAL A 33 -26.79 -17.19 -2.74
N PRO A 34 -27.28 -17.64 -1.58
CA PRO A 34 -27.74 -16.75 -0.51
C PRO A 34 -26.73 -15.66 -0.14
N GLN A 35 -27.21 -14.47 0.20
CA GLN A 35 -26.35 -13.38 0.68
C GLN A 35 -25.67 -13.81 1.99
N GLY A 36 -24.40 -13.47 2.15
CA GLY A 36 -23.56 -13.87 3.29
C GLY A 36 -22.93 -15.26 3.14
N ALA A 37 -23.45 -16.14 2.28
CA ALA A 37 -22.90 -17.50 2.10
C ALA A 37 -21.52 -17.51 1.41
N LEU A 38 -21.15 -16.45 0.69
CA LEU A 38 -19.81 -16.25 0.13
C LEU A 38 -18.88 -15.49 1.11
N GLY A 39 -19.38 -15.16 2.31
CA GLY A 39 -18.64 -14.40 3.32
C GLY A 39 -18.19 -13.05 2.79
N ARG A 40 -16.90 -12.74 2.97
CA ARG A 40 -16.30 -11.45 2.60
C ARG A 40 -16.22 -11.20 1.09
N LEU A 41 -16.40 -12.22 0.26
CA LEU A 41 -16.43 -12.03 -1.20
C LEU A 41 -17.65 -11.22 -1.66
N ASP A 42 -18.74 -11.21 -0.90
CA ASP A 42 -19.91 -10.35 -1.16
C ASP A 42 -19.51 -8.87 -1.09
N ALA A 43 -18.98 -8.46 0.06
CA ALA A 43 -18.52 -7.09 0.30
C ALA A 43 -17.37 -6.69 -0.65
N LEU A 44 -16.49 -7.63 -1.01
CA LEU A 44 -15.40 -7.39 -1.96
C LEU A 44 -15.92 -7.11 -3.38
N GLY A 45 -16.95 -7.85 -3.81
CA GLY A 45 -17.62 -7.63 -5.10
C GLY A 45 -18.36 -6.29 -5.14
N GLU A 46 -19.03 -5.91 -4.05
CA GLU A 46 -19.69 -4.61 -3.89
C GLU A 46 -18.70 -3.44 -3.92
N TRP A 47 -17.59 -3.57 -3.18
CA TRP A 47 -16.49 -2.60 -3.22
C TRP A 47 -15.92 -2.46 -4.62
N LEU A 48 -15.61 -3.57 -5.30
CA LEU A 48 -15.03 -3.54 -6.63
C LEU A 48 -15.99 -2.93 -7.65
N SER A 49 -17.28 -3.24 -7.54
CA SER A 49 -18.33 -2.62 -8.37
C SER A 49 -18.33 -1.11 -8.22
N ALA A 50 -18.29 -0.61 -6.98
CA ALA A 50 -18.27 0.82 -6.68
C ALA A 50 -16.97 1.49 -7.16
N ALA A 51 -15.81 0.90 -6.86
CA ALA A 51 -14.51 1.43 -7.26
C ALA A 51 -14.35 1.49 -8.78
N ARG A 52 -14.92 0.52 -9.50
CA ARG A 52 -14.86 0.43 -10.96
C ARG A 52 -16.09 1.03 -11.67
N SER A 53 -17.02 1.60 -10.90
CA SER A 53 -18.27 2.21 -11.40
C SER A 53 -19.06 1.30 -12.35
N ALA A 54 -19.17 0.00 -12.02
CA ALA A 54 -19.82 -1.00 -12.86
C ALA A 54 -20.58 -2.05 -12.03
N VAL A 55 -21.79 -2.43 -12.47
CA VAL A 55 -22.58 -3.53 -11.91
C VAL A 55 -23.02 -4.46 -13.05
N PRO A 56 -22.65 -5.76 -13.05
CA PRO A 56 -21.73 -6.41 -12.11
C PRO A 56 -20.32 -5.83 -12.17
N ALA A 57 -19.47 -6.17 -11.19
CA ALA A 57 -18.10 -5.70 -11.15
C ALA A 57 -17.38 -6.08 -12.45
N ALA A 58 -16.69 -5.13 -13.07
CA ALA A 58 -15.85 -5.41 -14.22
C ALA A 58 -14.72 -6.39 -13.82
N PRO A 59 -14.41 -7.41 -14.64
CA PRO A 59 -13.27 -8.28 -14.39
C PRO A 59 -11.96 -7.49 -14.29
N VAL A 60 -11.09 -7.90 -13.38
CA VAL A 60 -9.74 -7.33 -13.24
C VAL A 60 -8.85 -7.90 -14.36
N ARG A 61 -8.61 -7.10 -15.40
CA ARG A 61 -7.91 -7.54 -16.63
C ARG A 61 -6.45 -7.14 -16.68
N GLN A 62 -6.10 -5.98 -16.15
CA GLN A 62 -4.77 -5.40 -16.27
C GLN A 62 -4.26 -4.99 -14.88
N PRO A 63 -4.13 -5.94 -13.94
CA PRO A 63 -3.51 -5.62 -12.66
C PRO A 63 -2.02 -5.36 -12.85
N ARG A 64 -1.45 -4.50 -11.99
CA ARG A 64 -0.03 -4.17 -12.00
C ARG A 64 0.56 -4.29 -10.60
N VAL A 65 1.71 -4.93 -10.47
CA VAL A 65 2.53 -4.77 -9.25
C VAL A 65 3.41 -3.53 -9.41
N VAL A 66 3.33 -2.61 -8.45
CA VAL A 66 4.18 -1.41 -8.41
C VAL A 66 4.98 -1.41 -7.11
N LEU A 67 6.31 -1.38 -7.23
CA LEU A 67 7.25 -1.44 -6.11
C LEU A 67 8.06 -0.15 -6.04
N PHE A 68 7.90 0.62 -4.96
CA PHE A 68 8.75 1.77 -4.69
C PHE A 68 9.99 1.32 -3.91
N ALA A 69 11.17 1.73 -4.38
CA ALA A 69 12.44 1.31 -3.83
C ALA A 69 13.26 2.48 -3.27
N GLY A 70 13.84 2.26 -2.09
CA GLY A 70 14.64 3.26 -1.41
C GLY A 70 15.44 2.70 -0.24
N ASP A 71 16.63 3.27 0.00
CA ASP A 71 17.40 3.03 1.21
C ASP A 71 17.14 4.12 2.24
N HIS A 72 17.18 3.73 3.52
CA HIS A 72 16.98 4.63 4.65
C HIS A 72 18.23 4.67 5.50
N GLY A 73 18.79 5.86 5.74
CA GLY A 73 20.02 6.05 6.51
C GLY A 73 19.96 5.44 7.91
N VAL A 74 18.77 5.37 8.52
CA VAL A 74 18.54 4.73 9.82
C VAL A 74 18.99 3.26 9.87
N ALA A 75 19.09 2.57 8.73
CA ALA A 75 19.66 1.23 8.66
C ALA A 75 21.08 1.15 9.24
N ALA A 76 21.88 2.22 9.15
CA ALA A 76 23.21 2.32 9.73
C ALA A 76 23.23 2.29 11.28
N ALA A 77 22.06 2.40 11.93
CA ALA A 77 21.90 2.21 13.36
C ALA A 77 21.79 0.72 13.78
N GLY A 78 21.86 -0.21 12.83
CA GLY A 78 21.74 -1.64 13.11
C GLY A 78 20.33 -2.01 13.56
N VAL A 79 19.31 -1.49 12.87
CA VAL A 79 17.87 -1.73 13.11
C VAL A 79 17.29 -2.82 12.20
N SER A 80 18.11 -3.36 11.31
CA SER A 80 17.77 -4.38 10.32
C SER A 80 18.86 -5.45 10.29
N ARG A 81 18.48 -6.68 9.95
CA ARG A 81 19.43 -7.74 9.61
C ARG A 81 20.13 -7.50 8.27
N ARG A 82 19.43 -6.81 7.35
CA ARG A 82 19.98 -6.43 6.05
C ARG A 82 20.97 -5.28 6.22
N PRO A 83 22.13 -5.32 5.52
CA PRO A 83 23.11 -4.25 5.57
C PRO A 83 22.52 -2.94 5.02
N ALA A 84 22.95 -1.80 5.60
CA ALA A 84 22.60 -0.48 5.07
C ALA A 84 23.07 -0.35 3.61
N GLY A 85 22.25 0.27 2.76
CA GLY A 85 22.49 0.35 1.31
C GLY A 85 22.20 -0.95 0.55
N GLY A 86 21.55 -1.91 1.19
CA GLY A 86 21.27 -3.23 0.63
C GLY A 86 20.05 -3.31 -0.31
N ALA A 87 19.23 -2.26 -0.42
CA ALA A 87 17.98 -2.34 -1.19
C ALA A 87 18.23 -2.56 -2.71
N ALA A 88 19.35 -2.08 -3.24
CA ALA A 88 19.71 -2.29 -4.65
C ALA A 88 19.87 -3.79 -5.01
N ALA A 89 20.33 -4.63 -4.07
CA ALA A 89 20.44 -6.07 -4.30
C ALA A 89 19.06 -6.74 -4.35
N LEU A 90 18.12 -6.28 -3.52
CA LEU A 90 16.72 -6.76 -3.53
C LEU A 90 16.03 -6.37 -4.84
N VAL A 91 16.24 -5.13 -5.31
CA VAL A 91 15.73 -4.68 -6.61
C VAL A 91 16.26 -5.55 -7.74
N ARG A 92 17.56 -5.88 -7.75
CA ARG A 92 18.11 -6.82 -8.75
C ARG A 92 17.44 -8.17 -8.68
N ALA A 93 17.21 -8.72 -7.49
CA ALA A 93 16.50 -9.99 -7.35
C ALA A 93 15.09 -9.94 -7.96
N VAL A 94 14.37 -8.82 -7.84
CA VAL A 94 13.07 -8.61 -8.51
C VAL A 94 13.23 -8.59 -10.03
N LEU A 95 14.17 -7.81 -10.55
CA LEU A 95 14.41 -7.67 -12.00
C LEU A 95 14.87 -8.99 -12.64
N ASP A 96 15.71 -9.75 -11.93
CA ASP A 96 16.21 -11.07 -12.35
C ASP A 96 15.16 -12.17 -12.21
N GLY A 97 13.97 -11.85 -11.68
CA GLY A 97 12.86 -12.80 -11.54
C GLY A 97 13.01 -13.82 -10.42
N THR A 98 13.94 -13.58 -9.48
CA THR A 98 14.30 -14.49 -8.38
C THR A 98 13.64 -14.11 -7.05
N ALA A 99 13.20 -12.86 -6.89
CA ALA A 99 12.44 -12.44 -5.72
C ALA A 99 11.05 -13.12 -5.66
N PRO A 100 10.49 -13.38 -4.46
CA PRO A 100 9.19 -14.02 -4.32
C PRO A 100 8.06 -13.30 -5.06
N VAL A 101 8.04 -11.97 -5.05
CA VAL A 101 7.05 -11.18 -5.80
C VAL A 101 7.14 -11.44 -7.31
N ALA A 102 8.35 -11.53 -7.87
CA ALA A 102 8.54 -11.76 -9.30
C ALA A 102 8.12 -13.18 -9.72
N VAL A 103 8.36 -14.18 -8.86
CA VAL A 103 7.89 -15.56 -9.07
C VAL A 103 6.36 -15.62 -9.09
N LEU A 104 5.70 -15.02 -8.08
CA LEU A 104 4.25 -15.02 -7.98
C LEU A 104 3.58 -14.18 -9.08
N ALA A 105 4.17 -13.04 -9.43
CA ALA A 105 3.63 -12.14 -10.42
C ALA A 105 3.63 -12.80 -11.80
N ARG A 106 4.72 -13.49 -12.15
CA ARG A 106 4.78 -14.34 -13.35
C ARG A 106 3.75 -15.46 -13.32
N ALA A 107 3.55 -16.12 -12.17
CA ALA A 107 2.57 -17.20 -12.04
C ALA A 107 1.10 -16.74 -12.16
N GLN A 108 0.84 -15.44 -11.96
CA GLN A 108 -0.50 -14.84 -12.02
C GLN A 108 -0.71 -13.92 -13.24
N ASP A 109 0.26 -13.90 -14.16
CA ASP A 109 0.33 -13.01 -15.33
C ASP A 109 0.16 -11.52 -14.97
N VAL A 110 0.85 -11.10 -13.90
CA VAL A 110 0.84 -9.71 -13.41
C VAL A 110 2.21 -9.08 -13.68
N PRO A 111 2.29 -8.03 -14.51
CA PRO A 111 3.56 -7.35 -14.71
C PRO A 111 4.03 -6.62 -13.44
N VAL A 112 5.34 -6.64 -13.21
CA VAL A 112 6.00 -5.94 -12.09
C VAL A 112 6.71 -4.70 -12.61
N ARG A 113 6.46 -3.56 -11.97
CA ARG A 113 7.18 -2.30 -12.18
C ARG A 113 7.93 -1.94 -10.91
N VAL A 114 9.24 -1.74 -11.02
CA VAL A 114 10.06 -1.20 -9.93
C VAL A 114 10.37 0.26 -10.21
N VAL A 115 10.22 1.10 -9.19
CA VAL A 115 10.49 2.53 -9.24
C VAL A 115 11.52 2.86 -8.16
N ASP A 116 12.73 3.17 -8.58
CA ASP A 116 13.76 3.66 -7.67
C ASP A 116 13.56 5.15 -7.41
N VAL A 117 13.35 5.47 -6.14
CA VAL A 117 13.21 6.85 -5.66
C VAL A 117 14.46 7.29 -4.89
N ALA A 118 15.10 6.37 -4.15
CA ALA A 118 16.26 6.69 -3.31
C ALA A 118 17.20 5.52 -3.00
N LEU A 119 17.46 4.60 -3.93
CA LEU A 119 18.45 3.54 -3.71
C LEU A 119 19.87 4.10 -3.46
N ASP A 120 20.58 3.50 -2.51
CA ASP A 120 21.99 3.82 -2.20
C ASP A 120 22.96 3.12 -3.16
N CYS A 121 22.82 3.39 -4.44
CA CYS A 121 23.69 2.87 -5.49
C CYS A 121 23.94 3.91 -6.58
N ASP A 122 24.92 3.61 -7.44
CA ASP A 122 25.10 4.33 -8.70
C ASP A 122 23.90 4.06 -9.62
N PRO A 123 23.14 5.09 -10.05
CA PRO A 123 22.02 4.94 -10.96
C PRO A 123 22.39 4.26 -12.29
N ALA A 124 23.64 4.39 -12.74
CA ALA A 124 24.11 3.74 -13.97
C ALA A 124 24.13 2.20 -13.87
N GLY A 125 24.07 1.66 -12.65
CA GLY A 125 24.02 0.21 -12.38
C GLY A 125 22.61 -0.39 -12.39
N MET A 126 21.59 0.36 -12.87
CA MET A 126 20.19 -0.04 -12.97
C MET A 126 19.59 0.37 -14.32
N PRO A 127 18.53 -0.31 -14.80
CA PRO A 127 17.81 0.12 -16.01
C PRO A 127 17.24 1.53 -15.90
N ALA A 128 17.21 2.26 -17.02
CA ALA A 128 16.74 3.65 -17.05
C ALA A 128 15.25 3.77 -16.65
N GLU A 129 14.42 2.79 -16.98
CA GLU A 129 13.01 2.78 -16.57
C GLU A 129 12.83 2.69 -15.05
N VAL A 130 13.79 2.09 -14.33
CA VAL A 130 13.76 1.97 -12.87
C VAL A 130 14.17 3.28 -12.22
N THR A 131 15.21 3.95 -12.73
CA THR A 131 15.81 5.14 -12.12
C THR A 131 15.22 6.47 -12.56
N ARG A 132 14.27 6.45 -13.52
CA ARG A 132 13.63 7.65 -14.10
C ARG A 132 13.04 8.61 -13.06
N HIS A 133 12.55 8.09 -11.95
CA HIS A 133 11.87 8.85 -10.89
C HIS A 133 12.74 9.04 -9.63
N ARG A 134 14.05 8.80 -9.75
CA ARG A 134 14.97 8.95 -8.63
C ARG A 134 15.04 10.41 -8.20
N VAL A 135 14.87 10.64 -6.89
CA VAL A 135 14.95 11.96 -6.27
C VAL A 135 16.32 12.18 -5.64
N ARG A 136 16.85 11.15 -4.97
CA ARG A 136 18.12 11.26 -4.24
C ARG A 136 18.79 9.90 -4.08
N ARG A 137 19.85 9.85 -3.28
CA ARG A 137 20.57 8.63 -2.92
C ARG A 137 20.48 8.41 -1.42
N SER A 138 19.67 7.43 -0.99
CA SER A 138 19.32 7.14 0.41
C SER A 138 18.64 8.31 1.13
N SER A 139 17.74 8.01 2.07
CA SER A 139 17.14 9.01 2.98
C SER A 139 18.04 9.27 4.19
N GLY A 140 17.88 10.42 4.84
CA GLY A 140 18.61 10.81 6.04
C GLY A 140 18.40 9.85 7.23
N ARG A 141 19.30 9.93 8.19
CA ARG A 141 19.27 9.05 9.37
C ARG A 141 18.26 9.57 10.39
N ILE A 142 17.00 9.14 10.29
CA ILE A 142 15.86 9.71 11.03
C ILE A 142 15.95 9.69 12.57
N ASP A 143 16.92 9.01 13.19
CA ASP A 143 17.23 9.12 14.63
C ASP A 143 18.14 10.32 14.98
N ARG A 144 18.70 11.01 13.97
CA ARG A 144 19.63 12.14 14.15
C ARG A 144 19.26 13.39 13.36
N GLU A 145 18.75 13.23 12.14
CA GLU A 145 18.46 14.30 11.19
C GLU A 145 17.14 14.02 10.47
N ASP A 146 16.68 14.96 9.64
CA ASP A 146 15.48 14.76 8.83
C ASP A 146 15.76 13.78 7.68
N ALA A 147 14.73 13.03 7.27
CA ALA A 147 14.84 12.07 6.17
C ALA A 147 15.14 12.78 4.83
N LEU A 148 14.51 13.92 4.60
CA LEU A 148 14.53 14.71 3.37
C LEU A 148 14.49 16.20 3.68
N THR A 149 14.94 17.01 2.74
CA THR A 149 14.48 18.40 2.65
C THR A 149 13.00 18.44 2.24
N VAL A 150 12.31 19.55 2.50
CA VAL A 150 10.89 19.70 2.09
C VAL A 150 10.77 19.63 0.57
N GLU A 151 11.72 20.22 -0.16
CA GLU A 151 11.77 20.20 -1.62
C GLU A 151 11.97 18.78 -2.18
N GLU A 152 12.80 17.96 -1.54
CA GLU A 152 12.96 16.54 -1.89
C GLU A 152 11.70 15.72 -1.57
N ALA A 153 11.04 16.00 -0.45
CA ALA A 153 9.77 15.34 -0.11
C ALA A 153 8.69 15.67 -1.14
N GLU A 154 8.59 16.94 -1.53
CA GLU A 154 7.68 17.41 -2.57
C GLU A 154 8.00 16.80 -3.94
N ALA A 155 9.28 16.73 -4.32
CA ALA A 155 9.72 16.05 -5.54
C ALA A 155 9.36 14.56 -5.53
N ALA A 156 9.52 13.88 -4.39
CA ALA A 156 9.18 12.48 -4.23
C ALA A 156 7.67 12.24 -4.33
N VAL A 157 6.85 13.05 -3.65
CA VAL A 157 5.38 12.98 -3.79
C VAL A 157 4.98 13.14 -5.25
N ARG A 158 5.51 14.15 -5.96
CA ARG A 158 5.23 14.35 -7.40
C ARG A 158 5.68 13.19 -8.26
N ALA A 159 6.82 12.57 -7.94
CA ALA A 159 7.27 11.37 -8.64
C ALA A 159 6.28 10.22 -8.47
N GLY A 160 5.74 10.03 -7.27
CA GLY A 160 4.66 9.09 -6.99
C GLY A 160 3.38 9.38 -7.79
N MET A 161 2.96 10.64 -7.82
CA MET A 161 1.80 11.08 -8.61
C MET A 161 2.00 10.77 -10.10
N ALA A 162 3.18 11.10 -10.66
CA ALA A 162 3.49 10.84 -12.05
C ALA A 162 3.43 9.33 -12.38
N VAL A 163 3.92 8.47 -11.48
CA VAL A 163 3.82 7.02 -11.66
C VAL A 163 2.36 6.56 -11.64
N ALA A 164 1.52 7.11 -10.77
CA ALA A 164 0.08 6.78 -10.73
C ALA A 164 -0.65 7.21 -12.01
N ASP A 165 -0.35 8.40 -12.54
CA ASP A 165 -0.89 8.86 -13.82
C ASP A 165 -0.46 7.95 -14.97
N GLU A 166 0.80 7.57 -15.03
CA GLU A 166 1.32 6.65 -16.05
C GLU A 166 0.65 5.27 -15.98
N GLU A 167 0.40 4.74 -14.78
CA GLU A 167 -0.32 3.47 -14.62
C GLU A 167 -1.80 3.59 -15.05
N ALA A 168 -2.48 4.67 -14.66
CA ALA A 168 -3.85 4.92 -15.08
C ALA A 168 -3.96 5.08 -16.61
N ASP A 169 -3.05 5.83 -17.23
CA ASP A 169 -3.00 6.04 -18.67
C ASP A 169 -2.64 4.76 -19.45
N ALA A 170 -1.88 3.85 -18.83
CA ALA A 170 -1.59 2.53 -19.37
C ALA A 170 -2.77 1.54 -19.28
N GLY A 171 -3.89 1.93 -18.64
CA GLY A 171 -5.07 1.10 -18.46
C GLY A 171 -5.00 0.17 -17.25
N THR A 172 -4.06 0.39 -16.32
CA THR A 172 -3.97 -0.39 -15.09
C THR A 172 -5.28 -0.28 -14.31
N ASP A 173 -5.92 -1.42 -14.08
CA ASP A 173 -7.29 -1.48 -13.59
C ASP A 173 -7.40 -1.94 -12.13
N LEU A 174 -6.26 -2.33 -11.55
CA LEU A 174 -6.04 -2.59 -10.13
C LEU A 174 -4.53 -2.58 -9.85
N VAL A 175 -4.08 -1.83 -8.84
CA VAL A 175 -2.68 -1.85 -8.41
C VAL A 175 -2.48 -2.81 -7.25
N VAL A 176 -1.41 -3.58 -7.30
CA VAL A 176 -0.83 -4.32 -6.17
C VAL A 176 0.40 -3.54 -5.73
N LEU A 177 0.34 -2.90 -4.56
CA LEU A 177 1.38 -1.99 -4.10
C LEU A 177 2.32 -2.68 -3.11
N GLY A 178 3.62 -2.49 -3.31
CA GLY A 178 4.65 -2.95 -2.38
C GLY A 178 5.84 -2.00 -2.30
N ASP A 179 6.77 -2.31 -1.41
CA ASP A 179 8.03 -1.59 -1.25
C ASP A 179 9.23 -2.54 -1.32
N VAL A 180 10.36 -2.02 -1.77
CA VAL A 180 11.66 -2.70 -1.71
C VAL A 180 12.64 -1.76 -1.00
N SER A 181 12.67 -1.86 0.33
CA SER A 181 13.43 -0.93 1.16
C SER A 181 14.32 -1.62 2.20
N VAL A 182 15.40 -0.94 2.59
CA VAL A 182 16.18 -1.29 3.78
C VAL A 182 16.11 -0.15 4.78
N GLY A 183 15.61 -0.47 5.98
CA GLY A 183 15.32 0.51 7.03
C GLY A 183 13.91 1.11 6.97
N GLY A 184 13.16 0.91 5.86
CA GLY A 184 11.83 1.47 5.66
C GLY A 184 10.79 1.06 6.71
N THR A 185 10.88 -0.15 7.29
CA THR A 185 10.00 -0.55 8.41
C THR A 185 10.19 0.28 9.67
N THR A 186 11.35 0.91 9.86
CA THR A 186 11.62 1.83 10.98
C THR A 186 10.99 3.20 10.72
N ALA A 187 11.12 3.72 9.50
CA ALA A 187 10.45 4.95 9.08
C ALA A 187 8.92 4.79 9.12
N ALA A 188 8.38 3.70 8.55
CA ALA A 188 6.97 3.35 8.60
C ALA A 188 6.44 3.23 10.04
N GLY A 189 7.18 2.53 10.92
CA GLY A 189 6.84 2.46 12.34
C GLY A 189 6.82 3.82 13.02
N THR A 190 7.73 4.74 12.65
CA THR A 190 7.76 6.10 13.17
C THR A 190 6.53 6.91 12.73
N LEU A 191 6.18 6.86 11.45
CA LEU A 191 4.97 7.52 10.92
C LEU A 191 3.71 7.02 11.63
N VAL A 192 3.56 5.71 11.75
CA VAL A 192 2.39 5.11 12.43
C VAL A 192 2.36 5.50 13.91
N ALA A 193 3.50 5.44 14.61
CA ALA A 193 3.55 5.85 16.02
C ALA A 193 3.16 7.32 16.21
N ALA A 194 3.65 8.19 15.33
CA ALA A 194 3.35 9.62 15.35
C ALA A 194 1.86 9.87 15.09
N LEU A 195 1.29 9.26 14.04
CA LEU A 195 -0.10 9.48 13.61
C LEU A 195 -1.14 8.78 14.49
N CYS A 196 -0.78 7.70 15.17
CA CYS A 196 -1.67 6.99 16.09
C CYS A 196 -1.44 7.38 17.56
N GLY A 197 -0.43 8.20 17.87
CA GLY A 197 -0.14 8.64 19.24
C GLY A 197 0.27 7.49 20.17
N VAL A 198 1.07 6.55 19.67
CA VAL A 198 1.51 5.36 20.42
C VAL A 198 3.04 5.31 20.56
N ASP A 199 3.51 4.56 21.56
CA ASP A 199 4.95 4.44 21.83
C ASP A 199 5.69 3.56 20.81
N ALA A 200 7.00 3.79 20.71
CA ALA A 200 7.89 3.06 19.81
C ALA A 200 7.82 1.53 19.98
N SER A 201 7.71 1.03 21.22
CA SER A 201 7.59 -0.40 21.50
C SER A 201 6.31 -1.03 20.96
N VAL A 202 5.24 -0.25 20.79
CA VAL A 202 3.94 -0.72 20.30
C VAL A 202 3.96 -0.94 18.79
N VAL A 203 4.79 -0.18 18.06
CA VAL A 203 4.87 -0.22 16.60
C VAL A 203 6.06 -1.04 16.08
N THR A 204 7.04 -1.34 16.93
CA THR A 204 8.27 -2.00 16.48
C THR A 204 8.05 -3.49 16.26
N GLY A 205 7.97 -3.89 14.99
CA GLY A 205 8.01 -5.29 14.58
C GLY A 205 9.42 -5.81 14.28
N ARG A 206 9.50 -7.12 13.99
CA ARG A 206 10.75 -7.85 13.78
C ARG A 206 11.17 -7.98 12.30
N GLY A 207 10.35 -7.50 11.37
CA GLY A 207 10.59 -7.58 9.94
C GLY A 207 10.44 -8.99 9.35
N GLY A 208 10.52 -9.07 8.03
CA GLY A 208 10.48 -10.33 7.28
C GLY A 208 11.71 -11.21 7.46
N GLU A 209 12.88 -10.59 7.66
CA GLU A 209 14.08 -11.24 8.18
C GLU A 209 14.16 -10.98 9.68
N PRO A 210 13.82 -11.98 10.53
CA PRO A 210 13.63 -11.74 11.95
C PRO A 210 14.90 -11.19 12.62
N ILE A 211 14.72 -10.09 13.34
CA ILE A 211 15.74 -9.48 14.20
C ILE A 211 15.67 -10.01 15.65
N ASP A 212 16.82 -10.03 16.32
CA ASP A 212 16.93 -10.39 17.74
C ASP A 212 16.48 -9.24 18.68
N ASP A 213 16.46 -9.50 19.99
CA ASP A 213 15.99 -8.53 20.99
C ASP A 213 16.89 -7.29 21.07
N LEU A 214 18.21 -7.45 20.90
CA LEU A 214 19.14 -6.32 20.90
C LEU A 214 18.89 -5.40 19.71
N THR A 215 18.69 -5.96 18.53
CA THR A 215 18.35 -5.22 17.31
C THR A 215 16.97 -4.58 17.43
N TRP A 216 16.00 -5.28 18.03
CA TRP A 216 14.67 -4.73 18.33
C TRP A 216 14.75 -3.54 19.29
N MET A 217 15.58 -3.61 20.34
CA MET A 217 15.81 -2.50 21.26
C MET A 217 16.43 -1.28 20.56
N ARG A 218 17.40 -1.50 19.66
CA ARG A 218 17.98 -0.42 18.83
C ARG A 218 16.92 0.21 17.92
N LYS A 219 16.08 -0.61 17.30
CA LYS A 219 14.97 -0.14 16.45
C LYS A 219 13.95 0.69 17.24
N CYS A 220 13.57 0.23 18.44
CA CYS A 220 12.71 1.02 19.35
C CYS A 220 13.35 2.37 19.71
N ALA A 221 14.65 2.38 20.03
CA ALA A 221 15.35 3.61 20.36
C ALA A 221 15.39 4.59 19.18
N ALA A 222 15.65 4.09 17.96
CA ALA A 222 15.65 4.90 16.75
C ALA A 222 14.26 5.51 16.47
N ILE A 223 13.18 4.73 16.58
CA ILE A 223 11.80 5.23 16.43
C ILE A 223 11.49 6.28 17.49
N ARG A 224 11.83 6.02 18.76
CA ARG A 224 11.64 6.98 19.86
C ARG A 224 12.36 8.30 19.60
N ASP A 225 13.58 8.26 19.09
CA ASP A 225 14.34 9.47 18.75
C ASP A 225 13.72 10.20 17.55
N ALA A 226 13.33 9.47 16.51
CA ALA A 226 12.65 10.02 15.33
C ALA A 226 11.31 10.69 15.69
N LEU A 227 10.55 10.14 16.64
CA LEU A 227 9.30 10.75 17.12
C LEU A 227 9.47 12.18 17.67
N ARG A 228 10.66 12.54 18.16
CA ARG A 228 10.92 13.93 18.60
C ARG A 228 10.91 14.92 17.43
N ARG A 229 11.33 14.49 16.24
CA ARG A 229 11.26 15.25 14.98
C ARG A 229 9.86 15.23 14.36
N ALA A 230 9.13 14.12 14.49
CA ALA A 230 7.78 14.00 13.95
C ALA A 230 6.77 14.93 14.66
N ARG A 231 6.84 15.03 16.00
CA ARG A 231 5.83 15.72 16.82
C ARG A 231 5.57 17.19 16.43
N PRO A 232 6.60 18.02 16.19
CA PRO A 232 6.39 19.42 15.80
C PRO A 232 5.66 19.61 14.46
N VAL A 233 5.72 18.62 13.57
CA VAL A 233 5.21 18.71 12.19
C VAL A 233 4.02 17.78 11.93
N LEU A 234 3.39 17.22 12.96
CA LEU A 234 2.26 16.29 12.82
C LEU A 234 1.06 16.84 12.02
N GLY A 235 0.89 18.17 12.03
CA GLY A 235 -0.19 18.83 11.29
C GLY A 235 0.07 18.96 9.79
N ASP A 236 1.32 18.84 9.35
CA ASP A 236 1.74 19.00 7.95
C ASP A 236 2.29 17.67 7.44
N GLN A 237 1.53 17.01 6.56
CA GLN A 237 1.87 15.65 6.13
C GLN A 237 3.11 15.62 5.22
N LEU A 238 3.39 16.70 4.49
CA LEU A 238 4.57 16.81 3.66
C LEU A 238 5.81 17.00 4.53
N ALA A 239 5.74 17.89 5.52
CA ALA A 239 6.81 18.09 6.50
C ALA A 239 7.04 16.85 7.37
N LEU A 240 5.99 16.08 7.70
CA LEU A 240 6.11 14.82 8.42
C LEU A 240 6.87 13.77 7.61
N LEU A 241 6.55 13.63 6.32
CA LEU A 241 7.28 12.75 5.40
C LEU A 241 8.75 13.19 5.25
N ALA A 242 8.99 14.50 5.17
CA ALA A 242 10.34 15.06 5.11
C ALA A 242 11.15 14.76 6.39
N ALA A 243 10.53 14.91 7.56
CA ALA A 243 11.22 14.73 8.83
C ALA A 243 11.55 13.26 9.14
N VAL A 244 10.59 12.34 8.97
CA VAL A 244 10.71 10.96 9.49
C VAL A 244 10.26 9.84 8.54
N GLY A 245 9.87 10.19 7.32
CA GLY A 245 9.54 9.23 6.28
C GLY A 245 10.79 8.78 5.52
N GLY A 246 10.81 9.11 4.24
CA GLY A 246 11.84 8.75 3.27
C GLY A 246 11.31 9.00 1.87
N ALA A 247 12.18 9.05 0.87
CA ALA A 247 11.76 9.44 -0.47
C ALA A 247 10.80 8.40 -1.10
N ASP A 248 11.06 7.12 -0.91
CA ASP A 248 10.20 6.01 -1.31
C ASP A 248 8.82 6.07 -0.62
N LEU A 249 8.77 6.40 0.68
CA LEU A 249 7.52 6.56 1.42
C LEU A 249 6.74 7.79 0.95
N ALA A 250 7.42 8.92 0.72
CA ALA A 250 6.80 10.14 0.20
C ALA A 250 6.21 9.92 -1.21
N ALA A 251 6.96 9.23 -2.08
CA ALA A 251 6.46 8.82 -3.39
C ALA A 251 5.28 7.85 -3.27
N THR A 252 5.35 6.87 -2.38
CA THR A 252 4.24 5.93 -2.16
C THR A 252 2.97 6.64 -1.66
N THR A 253 3.09 7.63 -0.77
CA THR A 253 1.97 8.46 -0.34
C THR A 253 1.38 9.27 -1.50
N GLY A 254 2.21 9.94 -2.29
CA GLY A 254 1.76 10.68 -3.48
C GLY A 254 1.09 9.78 -4.53
N PHE A 255 1.63 8.57 -4.72
CA PHE A 255 1.06 7.55 -5.60
C PHE A 255 -0.32 7.12 -5.13
N LEU A 256 -0.50 6.82 -3.84
CA LEU A 256 -1.79 6.41 -3.27
C LEU A 256 -2.87 7.50 -3.39
N LEU A 257 -2.51 8.74 -3.10
CA LEU A 257 -3.40 9.91 -3.26
C LEU A 257 -3.81 10.08 -4.72
N GLN A 258 -2.84 10.02 -5.64
CA GLN A 258 -3.12 10.17 -7.07
C GLN A 258 -3.91 8.99 -7.63
N CYS A 259 -3.67 7.75 -7.20
CA CYS A 259 -4.53 6.62 -7.56
C CYS A 259 -5.99 6.86 -7.17
N ALA A 260 -6.25 7.43 -5.98
CA ALA A 260 -7.61 7.77 -5.57
C ALA A 260 -8.22 8.89 -6.45
N VAL A 261 -7.45 9.92 -6.82
CA VAL A 261 -7.89 10.97 -7.77
C VAL A 261 -8.22 10.37 -9.14
N ARG A 262 -7.37 9.45 -9.62
CA ARG A 262 -7.52 8.76 -10.90
C ARG A 262 -8.54 7.61 -10.86
N ARG A 263 -9.17 7.36 -9.71
CA ARG A 263 -10.14 6.28 -9.48
C ARG A 263 -9.56 4.88 -9.76
N THR A 264 -8.27 4.70 -9.49
CA THR A 264 -7.56 3.42 -9.63
C THR A 264 -7.49 2.71 -8.27
N PRO A 265 -8.14 1.56 -8.09
CA PRO A 265 -8.10 0.83 -6.83
C PRO A 265 -6.71 0.25 -6.53
N VAL A 266 -6.37 0.15 -5.25
CA VAL A 266 -5.05 -0.34 -4.79
C VAL A 266 -5.18 -1.41 -3.70
N ILE A 267 -4.41 -2.49 -3.81
CA ILE A 267 -4.21 -3.46 -2.74
C ILE A 267 -2.90 -3.11 -2.01
N LEU A 268 -3.01 -2.82 -0.72
CA LEU A 268 -1.91 -2.58 0.20
C LEU A 268 -1.30 -3.91 0.66
N ASP A 269 0.02 -3.94 0.79
CA ASP A 269 0.81 -5.07 1.28
C ASP A 269 1.11 -4.92 2.78
N GLY A 270 2.38 -4.83 3.15
CA GLY A 270 2.84 -4.77 4.53
C GLY A 270 2.84 -3.38 5.15
N VAL A 271 3.57 -3.27 6.25
CA VAL A 271 3.65 -2.09 7.12
C VAL A 271 4.01 -0.78 6.40
N VAL A 272 4.88 -0.81 5.38
CA VAL A 272 5.31 0.40 4.68
C VAL A 272 4.15 0.97 3.87
N SER A 273 3.49 0.15 3.06
CA SER A 273 2.30 0.58 2.29
C SER A 273 1.17 1.05 3.22
N ALA A 274 0.95 0.38 4.35
CA ALA A 274 -0.06 0.77 5.34
C ALA A 274 0.28 2.10 6.03
N ALA A 275 1.56 2.37 6.32
CA ALA A 275 2.01 3.65 6.87
C ALA A 275 1.82 4.80 5.86
N CYS A 276 2.17 4.57 4.59
CA CYS A 276 1.98 5.57 3.52
C CYS A 276 0.50 5.87 3.28
N ALA A 277 -0.35 4.82 3.32
CA ALA A 277 -1.80 4.94 3.26
C ALA A 277 -2.36 5.72 4.47
N LEU A 278 -1.81 5.53 5.66
CA LEU A 278 -2.22 6.29 6.84
C LEU A 278 -1.86 7.78 6.73
N VAL A 279 -0.68 8.11 6.19
CA VAL A 279 -0.32 9.52 5.88
C VAL A 279 -1.28 10.08 4.83
N ALA A 280 -1.55 9.34 3.76
CA ALA A 280 -2.49 9.76 2.70
C ALA A 280 -3.92 9.94 3.25
N GLN A 281 -4.40 9.09 4.17
CA GLN A 281 -5.69 9.26 4.85
C GLN A 281 -5.73 10.57 5.64
N ARG A 282 -4.63 10.96 6.28
CA ARG A 282 -4.57 12.22 7.05
C ARG A 282 -4.73 13.44 6.16
N ALA A 283 -4.15 13.41 4.96
CA ALA A 283 -4.33 14.44 3.94
C ALA A 283 -5.74 14.40 3.31
N ALA A 284 -6.26 13.21 3.01
CA ALA A 284 -7.56 13.03 2.38
C ALA A 284 -8.34 11.85 2.97
N PHE A 285 -9.29 12.16 3.86
CA PHE A 285 -10.04 11.15 4.64
C PHE A 285 -10.89 10.18 3.81
N ARG A 286 -11.16 10.51 2.53
CA ARG A 286 -11.92 9.68 1.59
C ARG A 286 -11.05 8.67 0.83
N ALA A 287 -9.73 8.88 0.81
CA ALA A 287 -8.80 8.05 0.05
C ALA A 287 -8.84 6.55 0.42
N PRO A 288 -9.00 6.15 1.71
CA PRO A 288 -9.05 4.73 2.06
C PRO A 288 -10.15 3.92 1.38
N ASP A 289 -11.25 4.55 0.94
CA ASP A 289 -12.33 3.84 0.24
C ASP A 289 -11.85 3.24 -1.10
N TRP A 290 -10.71 3.69 -1.63
CA TRP A 290 -10.08 3.19 -2.85
C TRP A 290 -9.10 2.03 -2.62
N TRP A 291 -8.85 1.66 -1.36
CA TRP A 291 -7.81 0.70 -1.03
C TRP A 291 -8.36 -0.53 -0.33
N LEU A 292 -7.66 -1.64 -0.51
CA LEU A 292 -7.84 -2.88 0.25
C LEU A 292 -6.57 -3.20 1.03
N ALA A 293 -6.72 -3.76 2.23
CA ALA A 293 -5.61 -4.42 2.90
C ALA A 293 -5.49 -5.85 2.38
N GLY A 294 -4.40 -6.18 1.68
CA GLY A 294 -4.22 -7.51 1.08
C GLY A 294 -4.01 -8.61 2.12
N HIS A 295 -3.18 -8.34 3.15
CA HIS A 295 -2.91 -9.32 4.19
C HIS A 295 -2.48 -8.72 5.53
N ALA A 296 -2.64 -9.49 6.60
CA ALA A 296 -2.01 -9.25 7.88
C ALA A 296 -0.54 -9.72 7.80
N SER A 297 0.41 -8.78 7.91
CA SER A 297 1.85 -9.06 7.84
C SER A 297 2.44 -9.46 9.19
N GLY A 298 1.66 -9.34 10.27
CA GLY A 298 2.13 -9.54 11.64
C GLY A 298 3.04 -8.42 12.18
N GLU A 299 3.25 -7.34 11.43
CA GLU A 299 3.95 -6.15 11.94
C GLU A 299 2.99 -5.33 12.82
N PRO A 300 3.34 -5.01 14.09
CA PRO A 300 2.46 -4.29 15.01
C PRO A 300 1.99 -2.93 14.48
N ALA A 301 2.88 -2.19 13.79
CA ALA A 301 2.54 -0.92 13.16
C ALA A 301 1.50 -1.07 12.03
N GLN A 302 1.54 -2.15 11.25
CA GLN A 302 0.55 -2.37 10.20
C GLN A 302 -0.85 -2.52 10.82
N ALA A 303 -0.97 -3.34 11.87
CA ALA A 303 -2.23 -3.53 12.58
C ALA A 303 -2.80 -2.20 13.10
N LYS A 304 -1.95 -1.32 13.67
CA LYS A 304 -2.36 0.01 14.14
C LYS A 304 -2.80 0.94 13.00
N ALA A 305 -2.10 0.91 11.87
CA ALA A 305 -2.46 1.72 10.72
C ALA A 305 -3.79 1.28 10.10
N LEU A 306 -3.99 -0.04 9.94
CA LEU A 306 -5.21 -0.60 9.38
C LEU A 306 -6.42 -0.37 10.29
N ASP A 307 -6.28 -0.53 11.60
CA ASP A 307 -7.31 -0.19 12.59
C ASP A 307 -7.72 1.29 12.48
N ARG A 308 -6.74 2.20 12.39
CA ARG A 308 -7.01 3.64 12.27
C ARG A 308 -7.73 4.04 10.97
N MET A 309 -7.55 3.24 9.90
CA MET A 309 -8.22 3.40 8.61
C MET A 309 -9.49 2.55 8.47
N ALA A 310 -9.84 1.73 9.47
CA ALA A 310 -10.92 0.75 9.40
C ALA A 310 -10.82 -0.23 8.21
N LEU A 311 -9.60 -0.66 7.89
CA LEU A 311 -9.33 -1.64 6.84
C LEU A 311 -9.09 -3.02 7.43
N GLU A 312 -9.87 -4.01 7.00
CA GLU A 312 -9.70 -5.41 7.40
C GLU A 312 -8.89 -6.19 6.35
N PRO A 313 -7.74 -6.80 6.70
CA PRO A 313 -6.94 -7.58 5.76
C PRO A 313 -7.69 -8.74 5.13
N LEU A 314 -7.56 -8.99 3.83
CA LEU A 314 -8.21 -10.11 3.15
C LEU A 314 -7.64 -11.48 3.56
N LEU A 315 -6.34 -11.53 3.89
CA LEU A 315 -5.63 -12.76 4.21
C LEU A 315 -4.88 -12.66 5.54
N ASP A 316 -4.78 -13.77 6.26
CA ASP A 316 -3.83 -13.95 7.35
C ASP A 316 -3.15 -15.31 7.17
N GLN A 317 -1.97 -15.28 6.53
CA GLN A 317 -1.19 -16.48 6.19
C GLN A 317 0.21 -16.45 6.83
N GLY A 318 0.44 -15.51 7.75
CA GLY A 318 1.77 -15.32 8.37
C GLY A 318 2.88 -14.89 7.40
N VAL A 319 2.54 -14.36 6.23
CA VAL A 319 3.51 -13.82 5.26
C VAL A 319 4.14 -12.55 5.80
N ARG A 320 5.48 -12.47 5.82
CA ARG A 320 6.22 -11.31 6.39
C ARG A 320 7.28 -10.72 5.46
N VAL A 321 7.48 -11.29 4.28
CA VAL A 321 8.61 -10.96 3.40
C VAL A 321 8.58 -9.51 2.88
N GLY A 322 7.38 -8.94 2.70
CA GLY A 322 7.17 -7.62 2.09
C GLY A 322 7.12 -7.69 0.57
N GLU A 323 7.62 -6.67 -0.11
CA GLU A 323 7.78 -6.63 -1.58
C GLU A 323 6.47 -6.75 -2.37
N GLY A 324 5.30 -6.53 -1.76
CA GLY A 324 4.01 -6.69 -2.44
C GLY A 324 3.50 -8.14 -2.47
N VAL A 325 4.20 -9.08 -1.83
CA VAL A 325 3.88 -10.51 -1.88
C VAL A 325 2.52 -10.83 -1.27
N GLY A 326 2.21 -10.28 -0.10
CA GLY A 326 0.93 -10.53 0.57
C GLY A 326 -0.24 -9.88 -0.15
N ALA A 327 -0.05 -8.67 -0.67
CA ALA A 327 -1.02 -8.02 -1.56
C ALA A 327 -1.28 -8.85 -2.81
N LEU A 328 -0.24 -9.33 -3.48
CA LEU A 328 -0.35 -10.14 -4.69
C LEU A 328 -1.03 -11.51 -4.43
N LEU A 329 -0.83 -12.11 -3.25
CA LEU A 329 -1.52 -13.34 -2.86
C LEU A 329 -3.04 -13.12 -2.65
N SER A 330 -3.47 -11.90 -2.38
CA SER A 330 -4.89 -11.56 -2.23
C SER A 330 -5.61 -11.28 -3.56
N LEU A 331 -4.85 -11.01 -4.65
CA LEU A 331 -5.40 -10.72 -5.97
C LEU A 331 -6.38 -11.79 -6.49
N PRO A 332 -6.12 -13.11 -6.33
CA PRO A 332 -7.06 -14.14 -6.74
C PRO A 332 -8.44 -14.02 -6.05
N LEU A 333 -8.51 -13.55 -4.80
CA LEU A 333 -9.79 -13.31 -4.13
C LEU A 333 -10.55 -12.15 -4.75
N VAL A 334 -9.85 -11.08 -5.15
CA VAL A 334 -10.47 -9.93 -5.85
C VAL A 334 -10.98 -10.35 -7.23
N ARG A 335 -10.20 -11.14 -7.98
CA ARG A 335 -10.63 -11.72 -9.26
C ARG A 335 -11.84 -12.65 -9.09
N ALA A 336 -11.83 -13.50 -8.06
CA ALA A 336 -12.95 -14.38 -7.74
C ALA A 336 -14.22 -13.60 -7.40
N ALA A 337 -14.13 -12.55 -6.59
CA ALA A 337 -15.27 -11.68 -6.29
C ALA A 337 -15.84 -11.05 -7.56
N ALA A 338 -15.00 -10.54 -8.46
CA ALA A 338 -15.43 -10.00 -9.75
C ALA A 338 -16.21 -11.03 -10.57
N SER A 339 -15.65 -12.23 -10.77
CA SER A 339 -16.30 -13.32 -11.50
C SER A 339 -17.62 -13.74 -10.85
N LEU A 340 -17.66 -13.90 -9.53
CA LEU A 340 -18.88 -14.31 -8.83
C LEU A 340 -20.00 -13.28 -9.01
N THR A 341 -19.71 -11.98 -8.98
CA THR A 341 -20.74 -10.95 -9.23
C THR A 341 -21.26 -10.95 -10.67
N GLY A 342 -20.41 -11.31 -11.63
CA GLY A 342 -20.72 -11.28 -13.06
C GLY A 342 -21.36 -12.56 -13.60
N GLU A 343 -21.00 -13.72 -13.05
CA GLU A 343 -21.28 -15.03 -13.66
C GLU A 343 -22.33 -15.85 -12.89
N LEU A 344 -22.54 -15.60 -11.59
CA LEU A 344 -23.60 -16.29 -10.86
C LEU A 344 -24.98 -15.91 -11.43
N PRO A 345 -25.87 -16.89 -11.65
CA PRO A 345 -27.22 -16.60 -12.12
C PRO A 345 -28.06 -15.91 -11.04
N GLU A 346 -29.04 -15.12 -11.48
CA GLU A 346 -30.11 -14.63 -10.60
C GLU A 346 -31.13 -15.75 -10.34
N ARG A 347 -31.77 -15.74 -9.17
CA ARG A 347 -32.87 -16.65 -8.87
C ARG A 347 -34.01 -16.35 -9.84
N ALA A 348 -34.67 -17.38 -10.34
CA ALA A 348 -35.89 -17.20 -11.11
C ALA A 348 -36.95 -16.54 -10.22
N GLU A 349 -37.55 -15.44 -10.68
CA GLU A 349 -38.76 -14.91 -10.06
C GLU A 349 -39.87 -15.94 -10.27
N GLY A 350 -40.27 -16.69 -9.21
CA GLY A 350 -41.47 -17.52 -9.27
C GLY A 350 -41.38 -19.00 -8.88
N THR A 351 -40.51 -19.42 -7.96
CA THR A 351 -40.78 -20.64 -7.18
C THR A 351 -40.88 -20.26 -5.70
N GLY A 352 -41.98 -19.57 -5.38
CA GLY A 352 -42.42 -19.50 -3.99
C GLY A 352 -42.74 -20.91 -3.50
N ALA A 353 -42.22 -21.22 -2.32
CA ALA A 353 -42.74 -22.18 -1.35
C ALA A 353 -43.93 -23.04 -1.85
N ALA A 354 -43.61 -24.10 -2.58
CA ALA A 354 -44.37 -25.34 -2.59
C ALA A 354 -43.36 -26.41 -2.20
N ASP A 355 -43.76 -27.34 -1.33
CA ASP A 355 -42.98 -28.47 -0.81
C ASP A 355 -42.22 -28.22 0.51
N ALA A 356 -42.88 -27.56 1.48
CA ALA A 356 -42.58 -27.74 2.90
C ALA A 356 -43.85 -28.05 3.71
N GLU A 357 -44.66 -29.00 3.23
CA GLU A 357 -45.62 -29.75 4.05
C GLU A 357 -45.61 -31.21 3.57
N GLU A 358 -44.78 -32.04 4.21
CA GLU A 358 -45.13 -33.40 4.66
C GLU A 358 -44.17 -33.87 5.77
#